data_AF-A0A7K6Y6Q2-F1
#
_entry.id   AF-A0A7K6Y6Q2-F1
#
_cell.length_a   1.000
_cell.length_b   1.000
_cell.length_c   1.000
_cell.angle_alpha   90.00
_cell.angle_beta   90.00
_cell.angle_gamma   90.00
#
_symmetry.space_group_name_H-M   'P 1'
#
loop_
_entity.id
_entity.type
_entity.pdbx_description
1 polymer ?
#
loop_
_entity_poly.entity_id
_entity_poly.type
_entity_poly.pdbx_seq_one_letter_code
_entity_poly.pdbx_strand_id
1 'polypeptide(L)' 'QDSLEITGTFKQCKSNLVKEGFDPAVTRDRLFFRDAARRSYVPLSPDTFAAIRDMKLSL' A
#
# COMPACT_ATOMS: atom_id res chain seq x y z
N GLN A 1 16.88 -19.01 -3.44
CA GLN A 1 17.71 -17.87 -3.05
C GLN A 1 16.90 -17.05 -2.07
N ASP A 2 17.09 -17.38 -0.81
CA ASP A 2 16.41 -16.87 0.36
C ASP A 2 16.58 -15.35 0.48
N SER A 3 15.47 -14.63 0.32
CA SER A 3 15.40 -13.23 0.71
C SER A 3 15.43 -13.21 2.23
N LEU A 4 16.62 -13.03 2.79
CA LEU A 4 16.85 -12.75 4.20
C LEU A 4 15.84 -11.70 4.68
N GLU A 5 14.80 -12.15 5.39
CA GLU A 5 13.92 -11.31 6.17
C GLU A 5 14.80 -10.70 7.27
N ILE A 6 15.35 -9.53 6.99
CA ILE A 6 16.05 -8.70 7.96
C ILE A 6 15.01 -8.41 9.05
N THR A 7 15.14 -9.06 10.20
CA THR A 7 14.40 -8.77 11.43
C THR A 7 14.90 -7.44 12.02
N GLY A 8 14.91 -6.40 11.17
CA GLY A 8 15.22 -5.04 11.55
C GLY A 8 14.08 -4.55 12.42
N THR A 9 14.40 -4.13 13.63
CA THR A 9 13.46 -3.37 14.46
C THR A 9 12.83 -2.25 13.62
N PHE A 10 11.51 -2.10 13.71
CA PHE A 10 10.60 -1.24 12.92
C PHE A 10 11.19 0.12 12.43
N LYS A 11 12.15 0.69 13.17
CA LYS A 11 12.90 1.90 12.80
C LYS A 11 13.71 1.81 11.50
N GLN A 12 14.34 0.67 11.19
CA GLN A 12 15.15 0.54 9.96
C GLN A 12 14.26 0.38 8.72
N CYS A 13 13.15 -0.34 8.84
CA CYS A 13 12.18 -0.50 7.76
C CYS A 13 11.37 0.79 7.51
N LYS A 14 11.14 1.64 8.52
CA LYS A 14 10.38 2.90 8.36
C LYS A 14 10.93 3.80 7.26
N SER A 15 12.25 3.93 7.13
CA SER A 15 12.85 4.79 6.10
C SER A 15 12.59 4.25 4.70
N ASN A 16 12.70 2.94 4.51
CA ASN A 16 12.39 2.29 3.23
C ASN A 16 10.90 2.32 2.92
N LEU A 17 10.02 2.06 3.90
CA LEU A 17 8.56 2.15 3.75
C LEU A 17 8.09 3.57 3.42
N VAL A 18 8.75 4.59 3.97
CA VAL A 18 8.48 5.99 3.60
C VAL A 18 8.95 6.30 2.17
N LYS A 19 10.07 5.72 1.72
CA LYS A 19 10.60 5.89 0.35
C LYS A 19 9.80 5.14 -0.70
N GLU A 20 9.34 3.94 -0.39
CA GLU A 20 8.43 3.17 -1.25
C GLU A 20 7.14 3.96 -1.46
N GLY A 21 6.74 4.76 -0.46
CA GLY A 21 5.52 5.53 -0.51
C GLY A 21 4.32 4.58 -0.62
N PHE A 22 3.11 5.10 -0.47
CA PHE A 22 1.95 4.28 -0.79
C PHE A 22 1.77 4.20 -2.33
N ASP A 23 2.85 3.97 -3.08
CA ASP A 23 2.82 3.90 -4.53
C ASP A 23 2.63 2.43 -4.97
N PRO A 24 1.45 2.06 -5.50
CA PRO A 24 1.20 0.71 -5.99
C PRO A 24 2.12 0.28 -7.14
N ALA A 25 2.84 1.21 -7.79
CA ALA A 25 3.85 0.86 -8.80
C ALA A 25 5.21 0.47 -8.19
N VAL A 26 5.49 0.91 -6.95
CA VAL A 26 6.77 0.67 -6.26
C VAL A 26 6.66 -0.49 -5.26
N THR A 27 5.49 -0.65 -4.63
CA THR A 27 5.24 -1.75 -3.68
C THR A 27 5.10 -3.09 -4.41
N ARG A 28 5.88 -4.09 -4.00
CA ARG A 28 5.81 -5.46 -4.57
C ARG A 28 4.57 -6.23 -4.11
N ASP A 29 4.05 -5.88 -2.94
CA ASP A 29 2.90 -6.52 -2.34
C ASP A 29 1.59 -5.94 -2.88
N ARG A 30 0.56 -6.80 -2.94
CA ARG A 30 -0.78 -6.36 -3.31
C ARG A 30 -1.34 -5.45 -2.22
N LEU A 31 -1.65 -4.22 -2.59
CA LEU A 31 -2.30 -3.25 -1.73
C LEU A 31 -3.83 -3.41 -1.78
N PHE A 32 -4.49 -3.16 -0.65
CA PHE A 32 -5.94 -3.20 -0.50
C PHE A 32 -6.40 -2.00 0.31
N PHE A 33 -7.61 -1.53 0.05
CA PHE A 33 -8.27 -0.52 0.87
C PHE A 33 -9.60 -1.04 1.40
N ARG A 34 -10.06 -0.44 2.50
CA ARG A 34 -11.35 -0.78 3.11
C ARG A 34 -12.46 -0.04 2.38
N ASP A 35 -13.37 -0.80 1.80
CA ASP A 35 -14.64 -0.28 1.30
C ASP A 35 -15.68 -0.45 2.42
N ALA A 36 -16.09 0.66 3.03
CA ALA A 36 -17.04 0.61 4.15
C ALA A 36 -18.44 0.20 3.69
N ALA A 37 -18.83 0.55 2.46
CA ALA A 37 -20.13 0.20 1.89
C ALA A 37 -20.24 -1.31 1.66
N ARG A 38 -19.19 -1.93 1.13
CA ARG A 38 -19.11 -3.39 0.90
C ARG A 38 -18.68 -4.18 2.13
N ARG A 39 -18.22 -3.50 3.19
CA ARG A 39 -17.63 -4.10 4.41
C ARG A 39 -16.52 -5.10 4.06
N SER A 40 -15.74 -4.79 3.03
CA SER A 40 -14.73 -5.68 2.47
C SER A 40 -13.43 -4.93 2.15
N TYR A 41 -12.33 -5.66 2.09
CA TYR A 41 -11.08 -5.14 1.55
C TYR A 41 -11.03 -5.41 0.05
N VAL A 42 -10.87 -4.36 -0.74
CA VAL A 42 -10.81 -4.45 -2.20
C VAL A 42 -9.40 -4.08 -2.69
N PRO A 43 -8.91 -4.70 -3.77
CA PRO A 43 -7.58 -4.40 -4.30
C PRO A 43 -7.44 -2.94 -4.70
N LEU A 44 -6.29 -2.35 -4.40
CA LEU A 44 -5.92 -1.02 -4.84
C LEU A 44 -5.41 -1.11 -6.28
N SER A 45 -6.27 -0.75 -7.24
CA SER A 45 -5.88 -0.60 -8.64
C SER A 45 -5.25 0.78 -8.90
N PRO A 46 -4.47 0.96 -9.98
CA PRO A 46 -3.90 2.26 -10.34
C PRO A 46 -4.96 3.37 -10.49
N ASP A 47 -6.12 3.05 -11.06
CA ASP A 47 -7.24 3.98 -11.22
C ASP A 47 -7.82 4.40 -9.87
N THR A 48 -8.00 3.43 -8.97
CA THR A 48 -8.53 3.71 -7.63
C THR A 48 -7.52 4.48 -6.78
N PHE A 49 -6.23 4.19 -6.93
CA PHE A 49 -5.16 4.96 -6.32
C PHE A 49 -5.15 6.42 -6.80
N ALA A 50 -5.28 6.65 -8.11
CA ALA A 50 -5.41 7.99 -8.66
C ALA A 50 -6.65 8.72 -8.09
N ALA A 51 -7.79 8.04 -7.99
CA ALA A 51 -9.00 8.60 -7.40
C ALA A 51 -8.85 8.95 -5.91
N ILE A 52 -8.15 8.12 -5.11
CA ILE A 52 -7.85 8.42 -3.70
C ILE A 52 -6.91 9.62 -3.59
N ARG A 53 -5.84 9.66 -4.39
CA ARG A 53 -4.88 10.77 -4.43
C ARG A 53 -5.55 12.09 -4.80
N ASP A 54 -6.49 12.06 -5.74
CA ASP A 54 -7.29 13.20 -6.16
C ASP A 54 -8.47 13.51 -5.21
N MET A 55 -8.64 12.78 -4.09
CA MET A 55 -9.79 12.85 -3.16
C MET A 55 -11.16 12.66 -3.82
N LYS A 56 -11.21 11.98 -4.97
CA LYS A 56 -12.44 11.71 -5.74
C LYS A 56 -13.12 10.40 -5.36
N LEU A 57 -12.49 9.57 -4.52
CA LEU A 57 -13.07 8.32 -4.03
C LEU A 57 -13.68 8.52 -2.64
N SER A 58 -14.99 8.31 -2.52
CA SER A 58 -15.68 8.17 -1.24
C SER A 58 -15.58 6.72 -0.75
N LEU A 59 -14.89 6.51 0.37
CA LEU A 59 -14.57 5.21 0.99
C LEU A 59 -15.57 4.82 2.10
#